data_AF-A0ABD1EH40-F1
#
_entry.id   AF-A0ABD1EH40-F1
#
_cell.length_a   1.000
_cell.length_b   1.000
_cell.length_c   1.000
_cell.angle_alpha   90.00
_cell.angle_beta   90.00
_cell.angle_gamma   90.00
#
_symmetry.space_group_name_H-M   'P 1'
#
loop_
_entity.id
_entity.type
_entity.pdbx_description
1 polymer ?
#
loop_
_entity_poly.entity_id
_entity_poly.type
_entity_poly.pdbx_seq_one_letter_code
_entity_poly.pdbx_strand_id
1 'polypeptide(L)'
;MAPEIIKWPNEEEKKLSEQAFRNKGFPNVFAAIDGTHIKIDKPTNDPDSFINRKGYYSMHMQAVCDSKMRLIDVFIGFPGSVHDSRVFMNSPLGMNLAEKCGNFFLLGDSGYPLRTHLLTPFKDRGNLTRQQLNYNVKLAQNRYMYN
;
A
#
# COMPACT_ATOMS: atom_id res chain seq x y z
N MET A 1 -21.62 8.53 1.56
CA MET A 1 -20.78 8.16 2.72
C MET A 1 -19.34 7.81 2.33
N ALA A 2 -19.00 6.59 1.85
CA ALA A 2 -17.60 6.25 1.53
C ALA A 2 -16.89 7.18 0.51
N PRO A 3 -17.46 7.51 -0.67
CA PRO A 3 -16.82 8.39 -1.64
C PRO A 3 -16.78 9.87 -1.21
N GLU A 4 -17.47 10.24 -0.12
CA GLU A 4 -17.41 11.59 0.43
C GLU A 4 -16.26 11.76 1.43
N ILE A 5 -15.82 10.66 2.04
CA ILE A 5 -14.82 10.61 3.12
C ILE A 5 -13.47 10.10 2.61
N ILE A 6 -13.46 9.04 1.80
CA ILE A 6 -12.27 8.45 1.20
C ILE A 6 -12.17 8.97 -0.23
N LYS A 7 -11.27 9.94 -0.41
CA LYS A 7 -11.06 10.61 -1.70
C LYS A 7 -9.59 10.64 -2.03
N TRP A 8 -9.29 10.45 -3.31
CA TRP A 8 -7.95 10.69 -3.81
C TRP A 8 -7.60 12.17 -3.67
N PRO A 9 -6.41 12.51 -3.14
CA PRO A 9 -6.06 13.90 -2.86
C PRO A 9 -5.89 14.69 -4.15
N ASN A 10 -6.22 15.98 -4.08
CA ASN A 10 -5.83 16.93 -5.12
C ASN A 10 -4.31 17.22 -5.05
N GLU A 11 -3.80 18.02 -5.98
CA GLU A 11 -2.36 18.29 -6.05
C GLU A 11 -1.80 19.04 -4.83
N GLU A 12 -2.56 19.96 -4.24
CA GLU A 12 -2.15 20.69 -3.04
C GLU A 12 -2.05 19.75 -1.83
N GLU A 13 -3.04 18.88 -1.65
CA GLU A 13 -3.04 17.87 -0.58
C GLU A 13 -1.88 16.87 -0.75
N LYS A 14 -1.56 16.48 -1.98
CA LYS A 14 -0.36 15.66 -2.27
C LYS A 14 0.92 16.38 -1.85
N LYS A 15 1.07 17.66 -2.18
CA LYS A 15 2.26 18.46 -1.81
C LYS A 15 2.41 18.58 -0.30
N LEU A 16 1.32 18.83 0.42
CA LEU A 16 1.33 18.88 1.88
C LEU A 16 1.77 17.54 2.49
N SER A 17 1.23 16.44 1.98
CA SER A 17 1.60 15.12 2.45
C SER A 17 3.05 14.77 2.09
N GLU A 18 3.48 15.16 0.90
CA GLU A 18 4.84 14.95 0.41
C GLU A 18 5.89 15.60 1.30
N GLN A 19 5.64 16.81 1.80
CA GLN A 19 6.54 17.48 2.74
C GLN A 19 6.85 16.59 3.96
N ALA A 20 5.84 15.89 4.49
CA ALA A 20 6.02 15.01 5.65
C ALA A 20 6.86 13.77 5.34
N PHE A 21 6.65 13.14 4.18
CA PHE A 21 7.46 12.00 3.73
C PHE A 21 8.88 12.41 3.33
N ARG A 22 9.05 13.58 2.71
CA ARG A 22 10.35 14.18 2.39
C ARG A 22 11.22 14.35 3.63
N ASN A 23 10.65 14.88 4.72
CA ASN A 23 11.36 15.04 5.99
C ASN A 23 11.83 13.70 6.59
N LYS A 24 11.20 12.59 6.18
CA LYS A 24 11.56 11.22 6.58
C LYS A 24 12.46 10.51 5.55
N GLY A 25 12.92 11.22 4.53
CA GLY A 25 13.87 10.74 3.53
C GLY A 25 13.26 10.19 2.25
N PHE A 26 11.98 10.44 2.00
CA PHE A 26 11.27 10.00 0.79
C PHE A 26 10.72 11.20 0.01
N PRO A 27 11.57 11.93 -0.73
CA PRO A 27 11.10 13.02 -1.57
C PRO A 27 10.15 12.49 -2.65
N ASN A 28 9.17 13.32 -3.01
CA ASN A 28 8.11 13.09 -3.99
C ASN A 28 7.15 11.93 -3.64
N VAL A 29 7.27 11.30 -2.47
CA VAL A 29 6.28 10.35 -1.97
C VAL A 29 5.19 11.11 -1.24
N PHE A 30 3.92 10.85 -1.52
CA PHE A 30 2.81 11.53 -0.82
C PHE A 30 1.92 10.58 0.00
N ALA A 31 2.05 9.27 -0.19
CA ALA A 31 1.21 8.28 0.49
C ALA A 31 1.86 6.89 0.52
N ALA A 32 1.36 6.04 1.39
CA ALA A 32 1.74 4.64 1.51
C ALA A 32 0.55 3.72 1.17
N ILE A 33 0.83 2.61 0.50
CA ILE A 33 -0.14 1.57 0.14
C ILE A 33 0.16 0.29 0.92
N ASP A 34 -0.87 -0.36 1.44
CA ASP A 34 -0.74 -1.64 2.13
C ASP A 34 -1.95 -2.56 1.93
N GLY A 35 -1.71 -3.86 2.11
CA GLY A 35 -2.74 -4.90 2.15
C GLY A 35 -3.09 -5.30 3.58
N THR A 36 -4.37 -5.49 3.86
CA THR A 36 -4.87 -6.00 5.13
C THR A 36 -6.05 -6.94 4.91
N HIS A 37 -6.51 -7.59 5.98
CA HIS A 37 -7.52 -8.64 5.93
C HIS A 37 -8.74 -8.28 6.75
N ILE A 38 -9.90 -8.18 6.09
CA ILE A 38 -11.20 -8.09 6.75
C ILE A 38 -11.64 -9.52 7.08
N LYS A 39 -11.72 -9.84 8.37
CA LYS A 39 -12.16 -11.16 8.82
C LYS A 39 -13.62 -11.38 8.42
N ILE A 40 -13.93 -12.57 7.91
CA ILE A 40 -15.28 -12.98 7.54
C ILE A 40 -15.59 -14.35 8.14
N ASP A 41 -16.88 -14.71 8.14
CA ASP A 41 -17.30 -16.09 8.38
C ASP A 41 -16.89 -17.00 7.21
N LYS A 42 -16.87 -18.31 7.46
CA LYS A 42 -16.57 -19.30 6.43
C LYS A 42 -17.54 -19.14 5.25
N PRO A 43 -17.06 -18.84 4.03
CA PRO A 43 -17.95 -18.73 2.89
C PRO A 43 -18.43 -20.11 2.45
N THR A 44 -19.66 -20.17 1.93
CA THR A 44 -20.27 -21.42 1.44
C THR A 44 -19.59 -21.92 0.16
N ASN A 45 -19.21 -20.99 -0.71
CA ASN A 45 -18.57 -21.27 -1.99
C ASN A 45 -17.07 -21.03 -1.88
N ASP A 46 -16.28 -22.04 -2.29
CA ASP A 46 -14.82 -21.97 -2.32
C ASP A 46 -14.16 -21.43 -1.03
N PRO A 47 -14.44 -22.03 0.15
CA PRO A 47 -13.95 -21.54 1.44
C PRO A 47 -12.44 -21.45 1.53
N ASP A 48 -11.72 -22.36 0.88
CA ASP A 48 -10.27 -22.49 0.98
C ASP A 48 -9.56 -21.27 0.38
N SER A 49 -10.10 -20.69 -0.69
CA SER A 49 -9.59 -19.44 -1.28
C SER A 49 -9.64 -18.24 -0.33
N PHE A 50 -10.49 -18.26 0.70
CA PHE A 50 -10.61 -17.16 1.66
C PHE A 50 -9.70 -17.33 2.88
N ILE A 51 -9.03 -18.46 3.03
CA ILE A 51 -8.05 -18.67 4.11
C ILE A 51 -6.79 -17.87 3.79
N ASN A 52 -6.47 -16.90 4.65
CA ASN A 52 -5.22 -16.15 4.52
C ASN A 52 -4.03 -16.91 5.11
N ARG A 53 -2.83 -16.30 5.00
CA ARG A 53 -1.58 -16.85 5.54
C ARG A 53 -1.58 -17.06 7.07
N LYS A 54 -2.52 -16.44 7.79
CA LYS A 54 -2.70 -16.59 9.25
C LYS A 54 -3.74 -17.66 9.61
N GLY A 55 -4.28 -18.38 8.62
CA GLY A 55 -5.17 -19.52 8.84
C GLY A 55 -6.63 -19.16 9.14
N TYR A 56 -7.07 -17.93 8.87
CA TYR A 56 -8.47 -17.54 9.05
C TYR A 56 -9.11 -17.02 7.76
N TYR A 57 -10.44 -17.15 7.67
CA TYR A 57 -11.22 -16.65 6.54
C TYR A 57 -11.24 -15.12 6.51
N SER A 58 -10.89 -14.54 5.37
CA SER A 58 -10.87 -13.10 5.19
C SER A 58 -11.09 -12.68 3.74
N MET A 59 -11.56 -11.45 3.56
CA MET A 59 -11.41 -10.72 2.30
C MET A 59 -10.17 -9.84 2.38
N HIS A 60 -9.46 -9.74 1.27
CA HIS A 60 -8.32 -8.84 1.11
C HIS A 60 -8.82 -7.41 0.89
N MET A 61 -8.20 -6.47 1.61
CA MET A 61 -8.39 -5.03 1.48
C MET A 61 -7.04 -4.38 1.16
N GLN A 62 -6.94 -3.73 0.01
CA GLN A 62 -5.88 -2.78 -0.29
C GLN A 62 -6.31 -1.39 0.18
N ALA A 63 -5.42 -0.68 0.86
CA ALA A 63 -5.66 0.67 1.34
C ALA A 63 -4.47 1.60 1.05
N VAL A 64 -4.76 2.87 0.78
CA VAL A 64 -3.76 3.93 0.65
C VAL A 64 -4.00 4.99 1.71
N CYS A 65 -2.94 5.37 2.42
CA CYS A 65 -2.97 6.36 3.48
C CYS A 65 -2.04 7.54 3.19
N ASP A 66 -2.49 8.75 3.50
CA ASP A 66 -1.65 9.95 3.48
C ASP A 66 -0.78 10.07 4.75
N SER A 67 0.03 11.12 4.83
CA SER A 67 0.89 11.43 5.98
C SER A 67 0.14 11.75 7.29
N LYS A 68 -1.19 11.89 7.25
CA LYS A 68 -2.04 12.08 8.43
C LYS A 68 -2.79 10.80 8.79
N MET A 69 -2.40 9.65 8.23
CA MET A 69 -3.05 8.35 8.42
C MET A 69 -4.51 8.32 7.95
N ARG A 70 -4.91 9.22 7.04
CA ARG A 70 -6.25 9.22 6.46
C ARG A 70 -6.28 8.28 5.27
N LEU A 71 -7.30 7.42 5.22
CA LEU A 71 -7.58 6.59 4.04
C LEU A 71 -8.00 7.49 2.88
N ILE A 72 -7.26 7.42 1.77
CA ILE A 72 -7.50 8.19 0.55
C ILE A 72 -7.89 7.32 -0.65
N ASP A 73 -7.67 6.00 -0.55
CA ASP A 73 -8.16 5.00 -1.50
C ASP A 73 -8.32 3.66 -0.78
N VAL A 74 -9.37 2.91 -1.11
CA VAL A 74 -9.61 1.57 -0.59
C VAL A 74 -10.19 0.70 -1.70
N PHE A 75 -9.67 -0.51 -1.82
CA PHE A 75 -10.16 -1.53 -2.73
C PHE A 75 -10.31 -2.86 -2.00
N ILE A 76 -11.51 -3.45 -2.06
CA ILE A 76 -11.89 -4.69 -1.38
C ILE A 76 -12.56 -5.59 -2.41
N GLY A 77 -12.35 -6.90 -2.29
CA GLY A 77 -13.14 -7.88 -3.06
C GLY A 77 -12.40 -9.16 -3.42
N PHE A 78 -11.10 -9.23 -3.15
CA PHE A 78 -10.32 -10.44 -3.40
C PHE A 78 -10.38 -11.42 -2.21
N PRO A 79 -10.34 -12.73 -2.46
CA PRO A 79 -10.20 -13.73 -1.39
C PRO A 79 -8.91 -13.53 -0.58
N GLY A 80 -8.95 -13.87 0.71
CA GLY A 80 -7.84 -13.67 1.65
C GLY A 80 -6.55 -14.43 1.32
N SER A 81 -6.59 -15.44 0.44
CA SER A 81 -5.38 -16.13 -0.04
C SER A 81 -4.60 -15.33 -1.09
N VAL A 82 -5.22 -14.31 -1.71
CA VAL A 82 -4.62 -13.58 -2.83
C VAL A 82 -3.53 -12.61 -2.32
N HIS A 83 -2.38 -12.61 -3.00
CA HIS A 83 -1.25 -11.76 -2.64
C HIS A 83 -1.47 -10.29 -3.05
N ASP A 84 -0.87 -9.37 -2.30
CA ASP A 84 -0.98 -7.91 -2.50
C ASP A 84 -0.66 -7.49 -3.94
N SER A 85 0.43 -8.01 -4.51
CA SER A 85 0.79 -7.79 -5.91
C SER A 85 -0.32 -8.14 -6.91
N ARG A 86 -1.07 -9.23 -6.69
CA ARG A 86 -2.18 -9.61 -7.56
C ARG A 86 -3.39 -8.71 -7.35
N VAL A 87 -3.73 -8.39 -6.09
CA VAL A 87 -4.80 -7.44 -5.79
C VAL A 87 -4.52 -6.09 -6.42
N PHE A 88 -3.29 -5.59 -6.26
CA PHE A 88 -2.84 -4.33 -6.84
C PHE A 88 -3.00 -4.28 -8.35
N MET A 89 -2.45 -5.27 -9.07
CA MET A 89 -2.49 -5.34 -10.53
C MET A 89 -3.92 -5.39 -11.09
N ASN A 90 -4.89 -5.86 -10.30
CA ASN A 90 -6.30 -5.95 -10.69
C ASN A 90 -7.18 -4.84 -10.06
N SER A 91 -6.60 -3.95 -9.27
CA SER A 91 -7.32 -2.82 -8.66
C SER A 91 -7.40 -1.63 -9.63
N PRO A 92 -8.44 -0.79 -9.55
CA PRO A 92 -8.52 0.44 -10.32
C PRO A 92 -7.31 1.36 -10.12
N LEU A 93 -6.75 1.41 -8.90
CA LEU A 93 -5.54 2.16 -8.61
C LEU A 93 -4.33 1.61 -9.36
N GLY A 94 -4.15 0.28 -9.39
CA GLY A 94 -3.02 -0.32 -10.08
C GLY A 94 -3.05 -0.12 -11.60
N MET A 95 -4.25 -0.09 -12.18
CA MET A 95 -4.45 0.19 -13.61
C MET A 95 -4.18 1.65 -13.97
N ASN A 96 -4.46 2.60 -13.06
CA ASN A 96 -4.39 4.04 -13.32
C ASN A 96 -3.30 4.75 -12.49
N LEU A 97 -2.31 4.01 -11.99
CA LEU A 97 -1.36 4.53 -10.99
C LEU A 97 -0.61 5.78 -11.50
N ALA A 98 -0.15 5.77 -12.76
CA ALA A 98 0.61 6.87 -13.33
C ALA A 98 -0.22 8.17 -13.40
N GLU A 99 -1.44 8.09 -13.91
CA GLU A 99 -2.37 9.23 -13.97
C GLU A 99 -2.70 9.75 -12.55
N LYS A 100 -3.01 8.83 -11.63
CA LYS A 100 -3.35 9.15 -10.26
C LYS A 100 -2.20 9.81 -9.51
N CYS A 101 -0.96 9.35 -9.72
CA CYS A 101 0.22 9.88 -9.04
C CYS A 101 0.77 11.15 -9.67
N GLY A 102 0.66 11.34 -10.98
CA GLY A 102 1.34 12.43 -11.68
C GLY A 102 2.85 12.36 -11.42
N ASN A 103 3.43 13.42 -10.85
CA ASN A 103 4.87 13.48 -10.54
C ASN A 103 5.27 12.84 -9.19
N PHE A 104 4.30 12.29 -8.45
CA PHE A 104 4.54 11.73 -7.13
C PHE A 104 4.68 10.20 -7.14
N PHE A 105 5.03 9.64 -5.98
CA PHE A 105 5.21 8.20 -5.76
C PHE A 105 4.41 7.72 -4.54
N LEU A 106 4.12 6.42 -4.52
CA LEU A 106 3.64 5.69 -3.34
C LEU A 106 4.75 4.84 -2.72
N LEU A 107 4.66 4.56 -1.42
CA LEU A 107 5.46 3.52 -0.75
C LEU A 107 4.63 2.25 -0.53
N GLY A 108 5.11 1.11 -1.03
CA GLY A 108 4.58 -0.23 -0.75
C GLY A 108 5.61 -1.12 -0.05
N ASP A 109 5.20 -2.27 0.46
CA ASP A 109 6.09 -3.28 1.03
C ASP A 109 6.60 -4.23 -0.06
N SER A 110 7.31 -5.26 0.38
CA SER A 110 7.79 -6.35 -0.46
C SER A 110 6.69 -7.19 -1.12
N GLY A 111 5.43 -7.09 -0.68
CA GLY A 111 4.27 -7.74 -1.28
C GLY A 111 3.83 -7.08 -2.59
N TYR A 112 4.21 -5.81 -2.80
CA TYR A 112 3.93 -5.05 -4.02
C TYR A 112 5.10 -5.10 -5.01
N PRO A 113 4.82 -4.98 -6.33
CA PRO A 113 5.87 -4.83 -7.33
C PRO A 113 6.48 -3.42 -7.32
N LEU A 114 7.79 -3.32 -7.55
CA LEU A 114 8.42 -2.04 -7.90
C LEU A 114 7.87 -1.55 -9.25
N ARG A 115 7.39 -0.29 -9.29
CA ARG A 115 6.88 0.38 -10.50
C ARG A 115 7.33 1.84 -10.53
N THR A 116 7.16 2.50 -11.67
CA THR A 116 7.52 3.93 -11.83
C THR A 116 6.95 4.82 -10.73
N HIS A 117 5.71 4.58 -10.26
CA HIS A 117 5.07 5.38 -9.21
C HIS A 117 4.85 4.62 -7.89
N LEU A 118 5.52 3.48 -7.70
CA LEU A 118 5.41 2.66 -6.49
C LEU A 118 6.77 2.12 -6.10
N LEU A 119 7.32 2.70 -5.03
CA LEU A 119 8.61 2.30 -4.46
C LEU A 119 8.40 1.21 -3.42
N THR A 120 9.27 0.20 -3.44
CA THR A 120 9.23 -0.93 -2.51
C THR A 120 10.63 -1.23 -1.98
N PRO A 121 10.77 -1.95 -0.84
CA PRO A 121 12.07 -2.31 -0.29
C PRO A 121 12.94 -3.07 -1.29
N PHE A 122 14.26 -2.88 -1.19
CA PHE A 122 15.22 -3.76 -1.83
C PHE A 122 15.02 -5.18 -1.30
N LYS A 123 14.93 -6.15 -2.20
CA LYS A 123 14.81 -7.56 -1.83
C LYS A 123 16.10 -8.02 -1.16
N ASP A 124 15.99 -8.47 0.08
CA ASP A 124 17.13 -9.04 0.79
C ASP A 124 17.45 -10.44 0.24
N ARG A 125 18.66 -10.59 -0.28
CA ARG A 125 19.22 -11.88 -0.73
C ARG A 125 20.49 -12.24 0.05
N GLY A 126 20.68 -11.64 1.23
CA GLY A 126 21.87 -11.78 2.08
C GLY A 126 22.99 -10.79 1.77
N ASN A 127 22.84 -9.94 0.74
CA ASN A 127 23.91 -9.07 0.22
C ASN A 127 23.48 -7.60 0.08
N LEU A 128 22.55 -7.12 0.91
CA LEU A 128 22.15 -5.71 0.87
C LEU A 128 23.30 -4.81 1.34
N THR A 129 23.56 -3.74 0.60
CA THR A 129 24.50 -2.71 1.04
C THR A 129 23.94 -1.99 2.28
N ARG A 130 24.81 -1.34 3.06
CA ARG A 130 24.37 -0.52 4.20
C ARG A 130 23.36 0.55 3.80
N GLN A 131 23.49 1.11 2.60
CA GLN A 131 22.55 2.10 2.06
C GLN A 131 21.17 1.48 1.77
N GLN A 132 21.13 0.28 1.18
CA GLN A 132 19.88 -0.44 0.91
C GLN A 132 19.19 -0.87 2.21
N LEU A 133 19.95 -1.33 3.20
CA LEU A 133 19.42 -1.62 4.54
C LEU A 133 18.83 -0.38 5.19
N ASN A 134 19.55 0.75 5.17
CA ASN A 134 19.05 2.02 5.70
C ASN A 134 17.79 2.48 4.97
N TYR A 135 17.73 2.31 3.64
CA TYR A 135 16.53 2.59 2.85
C TYR A 135 15.35 1.71 3.29
N ASN A 136 15.54 0.40 3.40
CA ASN A 136 14.49 -0.55 3.81
C ASN A 136 13.96 -0.23 5.22
N VAL A 137 14.85 0.10 6.17
CA VAL A 137 14.47 0.52 7.52
C VAL A 137 13.63 1.79 7.50
N LYS A 138 14.09 2.82 6.79
CA LYS A 138 13.32 4.07 6.65
C LYS A 138 11.97 3.83 6.00
N LEU A 139 11.91 3.00 4.97
CA LEU A 139 10.66 2.69 4.26
C LEU A 139 9.68 2.01 5.22
N ALA A 140 10.12 1.01 5.97
CA ALA A 140 9.28 0.35 6.97
C ALA A 140 8.74 1.33 8.03
N GLN A 141 9.58 2.22 8.56
CA GLN A 141 9.16 3.25 9.51
C GLN A 141 8.13 4.24 8.95
N ASN A 142 8.20 4.53 7.65
CA ASN A 142 7.23 5.40 6.96
C ASN A 142 5.91 4.69 6.64
N ARG A 143 5.88 3.36 6.71
CA ARG A 143 4.64 2.56 6.58
C ARG A 143 3.96 2.29 7.91
N TYR A 144 4.71 2.10 8.99
CA TYR A 144 4.18 1.88 10.35
C TYR A 144 4.30 3.17 11.17
N MET A 145 3.34 4.09 11.07
CA MET A 145 3.36 5.29 11.93
C MET A 145 2.72 5.02 13.29
N TYR A 146 3.48 4.37 14.18
CA TYR A 146 3.38 4.58 15.62
C TYR A 146 4.65 5.32 16.05
N ASN A 147 4.47 6.44 16.75
CA ASN A 147 5.54 7.12 17.49
C ASN A 147 5.94 6.28 18.70
#